data_AF-A0A4Y9PH03-F1
#
_entry.id   AF-A0A4Y9PH03-F1
#
_cell.length_a   1.000
_cell.length_b   1.000
_cell.length_c   1.000
_cell.angle_alpha   90.00
_cell.angle_beta   90.00
_cell.angle_gamma   90.00
#
_symmetry.space_group_name_H-M   'P 1'
#
loop_
_entity.id
_entity.type
_entity.pdbx_description
1 polymer ?
#
loop_
_entity_poly.entity_id
_entity_poly.type
_entity_poly.pdbx_seq_one_letter_code
_entity_poly.pdbx_strand_id
1 'polypeptide(L)'
;MAVDSQGNGQIRVERRKPLPAELSLTFGEFLYNLRAALDNCLYAVAIIDSGQSPPPNATLLEWPITLTPVNWRNNARRLAGLAPEIRQALEHIQPYNAEAPDWNCLRILHDLARLDRHRALHLTTHYAAWGSARVDLAYVADFQGRVGPLRGDGVIATFRALTDEPLSREQLDLNLVLEVDVEGAEAVPHPITGVLQRPWGALDQRMRALLRAVGEYTHGLVEIARDVRGSRPG
;
A
#
# COMPACT_ATOMS: atom_id res chain seq x y z
N MET A 1 21.43 -12.14 -19.71
CA MET A 1 21.14 -11.50 -21.02
C MET A 1 21.00 -12.59 -22.04
N ALA A 2 20.01 -12.48 -22.93
CA ALA A 2 19.81 -13.41 -24.04
C ALA A 2 19.51 -12.59 -25.30
N VAL A 3 20.06 -13.00 -26.44
CA VAL A 3 19.81 -12.41 -27.76
C VAL A 3 19.35 -13.54 -28.68
N ASP A 4 18.25 -13.34 -29.41
CA ASP A 4 17.74 -14.32 -30.37
C ASP A 4 18.44 -14.20 -31.74
N SER A 5 18.12 -15.11 -32.66
CA SER A 5 18.71 -15.15 -34.00
C SER A 5 18.33 -13.96 -34.90
N GLN A 6 17.38 -13.12 -34.48
CA GLN A 6 16.99 -11.89 -35.18
C GLN A 6 17.65 -10.65 -34.56
N GLY A 7 18.52 -10.83 -33.55
CA GLY A 7 19.17 -9.76 -32.83
C GLY A 7 18.31 -9.13 -31.73
N ASN A 8 17.13 -9.67 -31.40
CA ASN A 8 16.34 -9.14 -30.29
C ASN A 8 16.91 -9.61 -28.96
N GLY A 9 17.29 -8.66 -28.13
CA GLY A 9 17.90 -8.87 -26.83
C GLY A 9 16.95 -8.63 -25.66
N GLN A 10 17.13 -9.41 -24.60
CA GLN A 10 16.45 -9.24 -23.33
C GLN A 10 17.42 -9.34 -22.15
N ILE A 11 17.20 -8.47 -21.17
CA ILE A 11 17.88 -8.54 -19.87
C ILE A 11 16.83 -8.91 -18.83
N ARG A 12 17.15 -9.93 -18.05
CA ARG A 12 16.26 -10.53 -17.07
C ARG A 12 16.90 -10.54 -15.69
N VAL A 13 16.10 -10.29 -14.67
CA VAL A 13 16.44 -10.56 -13.28
C VAL A 13 15.98 -11.97 -12.96
N GLU A 14 16.92 -12.84 -12.63
CA GLU A 14 16.62 -14.20 -12.20
C GLU A 14 16.60 -14.28 -10.67
N ARG A 15 15.46 -14.69 -10.11
CA ARG A 15 15.34 -14.95 -8.68
C ARG A 15 16.02 -16.26 -8.33
N ARG A 16 17.24 -16.21 -7.76
CA ARG A 16 18.00 -17.40 -7.33
C ARG A 16 17.41 -18.11 -6.12
N LYS A 17 16.74 -17.37 -5.22
CA LYS A 17 16.08 -17.89 -4.02
C LYS A 17 14.73 -17.18 -3.83
N PRO A 18 13.69 -17.88 -3.34
CA PRO A 18 12.43 -17.22 -2.99
C PRO A 18 12.67 -16.12 -1.94
N LEU A 19 11.79 -15.11 -1.91
CA LEU A 19 11.76 -14.19 -0.78
C LEU A 19 11.42 -15.00 0.49
N PRO A 20 12.04 -14.69 1.64
CA PRO A 20 11.72 -15.37 2.90
C PRO A 20 10.22 -15.26 3.20
N ALA A 21 9.57 -16.39 3.47
CA ALA A 21 8.13 -16.44 3.73
C ALA A 21 7.75 -15.62 4.98
N GLU A 22 8.69 -15.50 5.91
CA GLU A 22 8.59 -14.71 7.13
C GLU A 22 8.33 -13.23 6.84
N LEU A 23 8.77 -12.69 5.69
CA LEU A 23 8.48 -11.31 5.30
C LEU A 23 6.98 -11.13 5.03
N SER A 24 6.37 -12.05 4.30
CA SER A 24 4.92 -12.02 4.03
C SER A 24 4.14 -12.17 5.35
N LEU A 25 4.56 -13.10 6.22
CA LEU A 25 3.90 -13.33 7.52
C LEU A 25 3.99 -12.09 8.43
N THR A 26 5.19 -11.54 8.61
CA THR A 26 5.43 -10.36 9.46
C THR A 26 4.66 -9.15 8.93
N PHE A 27 4.59 -8.98 7.61
CA PHE A 27 3.84 -7.90 7.00
C PHE A 27 2.32 -8.08 7.17
N GLY A 28 1.79 -9.29 7.01
CA GLY A 28 0.39 -9.59 7.30
C GLY A 28 0.02 -9.32 8.76
N GLU A 29 0.86 -9.76 9.70
CA GLU A 29 0.71 -9.46 11.13
C GLU A 29 0.74 -7.95 11.42
N PHE A 30 1.62 -7.20 10.76
CA PHE A 30 1.65 -5.74 10.86
C PHE A 30 0.31 -5.11 10.44
N LEU A 31 -0.22 -5.49 9.28
CA LEU A 31 -1.51 -4.98 8.79
C LEU A 31 -2.67 -5.37 9.71
N TYR A 32 -2.66 -6.61 10.20
CA TYR A 32 -3.64 -7.10 11.17
C TYR A 32 -3.62 -6.27 12.45
N ASN A 33 -2.44 -6.01 13.02
CA ASN A 33 -2.28 -5.22 14.24
C ASN A 33 -2.76 -3.78 14.07
N LEU A 34 -2.50 -3.15 12.91
CA LEU A 34 -3.02 -1.82 12.62
C LEU A 34 -4.56 -1.79 12.57
N ARG A 35 -5.19 -2.78 11.93
CA ARG A 35 -6.65 -2.91 11.90
C ARG A 35 -7.22 -3.16 13.29
N ALA A 36 -6.63 -4.07 14.04
CA ALA A 36 -7.03 -4.36 15.42
C ALA A 36 -6.88 -3.13 16.33
N ALA A 37 -5.85 -2.30 16.15
CA ALA A 37 -5.68 -1.06 16.91
C ALA A 37 -6.83 -0.07 16.66
N LEU A 38 -7.26 0.08 15.40
CA LEU A 38 -8.42 0.90 15.05
C LEU A 38 -9.71 0.37 15.70
N ASP A 39 -9.99 -0.93 15.57
CA ASP A 39 -11.20 -1.55 16.13
C ASP A 39 -11.26 -1.43 17.66
N ASN A 40 -10.14 -1.72 18.35
CA ASN A 40 -10.04 -1.57 19.80
C ASN A 40 -10.18 -0.10 20.24
N CYS A 41 -9.61 0.84 19.48
CA CYS A 41 -9.78 2.27 19.75
C CYS A 41 -11.25 2.69 19.65
N LEU A 42 -11.96 2.25 18.61
CA LEU A 42 -13.38 2.57 18.46
C LEU A 42 -14.21 2.02 19.62
N TYR A 43 -13.90 0.79 20.06
CA TYR A 43 -14.53 0.18 21.22
C TYR A 43 -14.29 1.00 22.51
N ALA A 44 -13.05 1.42 22.75
CA ALA A 44 -12.70 2.28 23.88
C ALA A 44 -13.39 3.65 23.81
N VAL A 45 -13.44 4.25 22.63
CA VAL A 45 -14.18 5.50 22.37
C VAL A 45 -15.66 5.34 22.68
N ALA A 46 -16.28 4.22 22.32
CA ALA A 46 -17.67 3.94 22.63
C ALA A 46 -17.92 3.82 24.15
N ILE A 47 -16.96 3.26 24.91
CA ILE A 47 -17.02 3.23 26.38
C ILE A 47 -16.94 4.65 26.94
N ILE A 48 -16.00 5.47 26.47
CA ILE A 48 -15.82 6.86 26.93
C ILE A 48 -17.09 7.67 26.67
N ASP A 49 -17.64 7.57 25.47
CA ASP A 49 -18.83 8.32 25.06
C ASP A 49 -20.07 7.91 25.88
N SER A 50 -20.36 6.61 25.94
CA SER A 50 -21.55 6.09 26.62
C SER A 50 -21.44 6.09 28.15
N GLY A 51 -20.23 5.99 28.70
CA GLY A 51 -19.98 5.74 30.11
C GLY A 51 -20.29 4.30 30.54
N GLN A 52 -20.46 3.37 29.60
CA GLN A 52 -20.84 1.97 29.85
C GLN A 52 -19.77 0.99 29.40
N SER A 53 -19.60 -0.12 30.12
CA SER A 53 -18.75 -1.25 29.75
C SER A 53 -19.52 -2.56 30.00
N PRO A 54 -19.94 -3.29 28.96
CA PRO A 54 -19.72 -3.04 27.53
C PRO A 54 -20.49 -1.81 27.00
N PRO A 55 -20.01 -1.14 25.93
CA PRO A 55 -20.70 -0.02 25.33
C PRO A 55 -21.94 -0.46 24.52
N PRO A 56 -22.86 0.45 24.19
CA PRO A 56 -23.95 0.18 23.25
C PRO A 56 -23.42 -0.39 21.92
N ASN A 57 -24.10 -1.40 21.39
CA ASN A 57 -23.72 -2.09 20.16
C ASN A 57 -22.31 -2.73 20.18
N ALA A 58 -21.76 -3.06 21.35
CA ALA A 58 -20.41 -3.62 21.53
C ALA A 58 -20.00 -4.69 20.51
N THR A 59 -20.90 -5.63 20.16
CA THR A 59 -20.61 -6.73 19.24
C THR A 59 -20.64 -6.34 17.75
N LEU A 60 -21.11 -5.13 17.44
CA LEU A 60 -21.24 -4.61 16.08
C LEU A 60 -20.21 -3.53 15.75
N LEU A 61 -19.51 -3.01 16.76
CA LEU A 61 -18.51 -1.96 16.58
C LEU A 61 -17.32 -2.51 15.79
N GLU A 62 -17.02 -1.85 14.69
CA GLU A 62 -15.87 -2.09 13.83
C GLU A 62 -15.49 -0.74 13.22
N TRP A 63 -14.20 -0.42 13.18
CA TRP A 63 -13.73 0.82 12.56
C TRP A 63 -14.04 0.78 11.06
N PRO A 64 -14.92 1.68 10.59
CA PRO A 64 -15.31 1.69 9.19
C PRO A 64 -14.14 2.18 8.32
N ILE A 65 -13.87 1.45 7.25
CA ILE A 65 -13.09 1.95 6.11
C ILE A 65 -13.98 1.86 4.87
N THR A 66 -14.55 2.98 4.47
CA THR A 66 -15.55 3.05 3.41
C THR A 66 -15.02 3.83 2.22
N LEU A 67 -15.19 3.26 1.03
CA LEU A 67 -14.71 3.86 -0.23
C LEU A 67 -15.78 4.70 -0.93
N THR A 68 -17.00 4.72 -0.41
CA THR A 68 -18.12 5.48 -0.97
C THR A 68 -19.07 5.98 0.13
N PRO A 69 -19.81 7.08 -0.11
CA PRO A 69 -20.86 7.55 0.79
C PRO A 69 -21.99 6.53 0.99
N VAL A 70 -22.23 5.65 0.01
CA VAL A 70 -23.22 4.56 0.12
C VAL A 70 -22.75 3.55 1.17
N ASN A 71 -21.49 3.12 1.09
CA ASN A 71 -20.92 2.17 2.04
C ASN A 71 -20.88 2.74 3.46
N TRP A 72 -20.65 4.06 3.60
CA TRP A 72 -20.78 4.74 4.89
C TRP A 72 -22.19 4.63 5.47
N ARG A 73 -23.22 4.97 4.69
CA ARG A 73 -24.63 4.87 5.13
C ARG A 73 -25.00 3.44 5.56
N ASN A 74 -24.46 2.42 4.89
CA ASN A 74 -24.68 1.02 5.27
C ASN A 74 -24.08 0.67 6.65
N ASN A 75 -23.05 1.40 7.10
CA ASN A 75 -22.43 1.23 8.42
C ASN A 75 -23.14 2.03 9.53
N ALA A 76 -24.08 2.92 9.21
CA ALA A 76 -24.72 3.82 10.19
C ALA A 76 -25.35 3.08 11.38
N ARG A 77 -25.91 1.88 11.15
CA ARG A 77 -26.54 1.07 12.20
C ARG A 77 -25.53 0.59 13.25
N ARG A 78 -24.30 0.26 12.84
CA ARG A 78 -23.23 -0.19 13.73
C ARG A 78 -22.75 0.94 14.64
N LEU A 79 -22.71 2.16 14.09
CA LEU A 79 -22.23 3.36 14.77
C LEU A 79 -23.34 4.12 15.52
N ALA A 80 -24.58 3.63 15.52
CA ALA A 80 -25.73 4.35 16.07
C ALA A 80 -25.65 4.65 17.57
N GLY A 81 -24.81 3.91 18.30
CA GLY A 81 -24.54 4.13 19.73
C GLY A 81 -23.55 5.26 20.03
N LEU A 82 -22.95 5.87 19.00
CA LEU A 82 -21.96 6.94 19.13
C LEU A 82 -22.59 8.32 18.94
N ALA A 83 -22.04 9.30 19.66
CA ALA A 83 -22.34 10.72 19.48
C ALA A 83 -22.22 11.18 18.02
N PRO A 84 -23.05 12.13 17.55
CA PRO A 84 -22.94 12.71 16.21
C PRO A 84 -21.53 13.21 15.88
N GLU A 85 -20.86 13.86 16.81
CA GLU A 85 -19.54 14.46 16.65
C GLU A 85 -18.46 13.40 16.36
N ILE A 86 -18.51 12.28 17.10
CA ILE A 86 -17.60 11.14 16.90
C ILE A 86 -17.84 10.51 15.52
N ARG A 87 -19.12 10.34 15.12
CA ARG A 87 -19.46 9.81 13.80
C ARG A 87 -19.01 10.72 12.67
N GLN A 88 -19.17 12.05 12.84
CA GLN A 88 -18.71 13.03 11.87
C GLN A 88 -17.18 13.01 11.73
N ALA A 89 -16.45 12.92 12.85
CA ALA A 89 -15.00 12.80 12.82
C ALA A 89 -14.53 11.52 12.11
N LEU A 90 -15.18 10.38 12.39
CA LEU A 90 -14.93 9.12 11.69
C LEU A 90 -15.24 9.21 10.19
N GLU A 91 -16.31 9.90 9.80
CA GLU A 91 -16.68 10.07 8.39
C GLU A 91 -15.67 10.96 7.66
N HIS A 92 -15.22 12.03 8.30
CA HIS A 92 -14.35 13.04 7.71
C HIS A 92 -13.02 12.45 7.21
N ILE A 93 -12.47 11.46 7.92
CA ILE A 93 -11.19 10.83 7.55
C ILE A 93 -11.33 9.71 6.50
N GLN A 94 -12.56 9.36 6.08
CA GLN A 94 -12.78 8.25 5.15
C GLN A 94 -12.18 8.54 3.77
N PRO A 95 -11.70 7.50 3.06
CA PRO A 95 -11.08 7.65 1.74
C PRO A 95 -11.85 8.50 0.74
N TYR A 96 -13.18 8.37 0.68
CA TYR A 96 -13.99 9.10 -0.31
C TYR A 96 -14.11 10.61 -0.04
N ASN A 97 -13.75 11.07 1.17
CA ASN A 97 -13.72 12.48 1.55
C ASN A 97 -12.33 13.11 1.35
N ALA A 98 -11.30 12.30 1.07
CA ALA A 98 -9.96 12.80 0.84
C ALA A 98 -9.81 13.45 -0.55
N GLU A 99 -9.01 14.50 -0.65
CA GLU A 99 -8.66 15.13 -1.94
C GLU A 99 -8.00 14.14 -2.91
N ALA A 100 -7.22 13.20 -2.39
CA ALA A 100 -6.60 12.12 -3.13
C ALA A 100 -6.98 10.75 -2.52
N PRO A 101 -8.15 10.16 -2.90
CA PRO A 101 -8.66 8.94 -2.28
C PRO A 101 -7.71 7.74 -2.32
N ASP A 102 -6.98 7.56 -3.42
CA ASP A 102 -6.01 6.46 -3.56
C ASP A 102 -4.71 6.67 -2.77
N TRP A 103 -4.50 7.88 -2.25
CA TRP A 103 -3.38 8.23 -1.36
C TRP A 103 -3.80 8.26 0.12
N ASN A 104 -5.08 8.06 0.43
CA ASN A 104 -5.57 8.03 1.80
C ASN A 104 -5.03 6.79 2.55
N CYS A 105 -4.55 6.98 3.79
CA CYS A 105 -3.94 5.89 4.56
C CYS A 105 -4.92 4.77 4.92
N LEU A 106 -6.20 5.07 5.19
CA LEU A 106 -7.21 4.03 5.43
C LEU A 106 -7.47 3.22 4.16
N ARG A 107 -7.48 3.85 2.98
CA ARG A 107 -7.60 3.13 1.69
C ARG A 107 -6.44 2.17 1.49
N ILE A 108 -5.23 2.66 1.68
CA ILE A 108 -4.01 1.86 1.49
C ILE A 108 -3.98 0.70 2.48
N LEU A 109 -4.30 0.92 3.76
CA LEU A 109 -4.44 -0.14 4.75
C LEU A 109 -5.48 -1.18 4.32
N HIS A 110 -6.65 -0.74 3.84
CA HIS A 110 -7.72 -1.61 3.37
C HIS A 110 -7.29 -2.48 2.19
N ASP A 111 -6.67 -1.88 1.18
CA ASP A 111 -6.23 -2.58 -0.02
C ASP A 111 -5.12 -3.59 0.29
N LEU A 112 -4.12 -3.20 1.09
CA LEU A 112 -3.04 -4.09 1.49
C LEU A 112 -3.53 -5.25 2.36
N ALA A 113 -4.41 -5.00 3.34
CA ALA A 113 -4.99 -6.05 4.18
C ALA A 113 -5.94 -6.97 3.38
N ARG A 114 -6.56 -6.46 2.32
CA ARG A 114 -7.34 -7.28 1.39
C ARG A 114 -6.43 -8.16 0.53
N LEU A 115 -5.34 -7.60 -0.01
CA LEU A 115 -4.35 -8.37 -0.78
C LEU A 115 -3.75 -9.51 0.06
N ASP A 116 -3.39 -9.23 1.32
CA ASP A 116 -2.86 -10.22 2.26
C ASP A 116 -3.81 -11.41 2.48
N ARG A 117 -5.08 -11.15 2.84
CA ARG A 117 -6.07 -12.21 3.09
C ARG A 117 -6.38 -13.08 1.87
N HIS A 118 -6.22 -12.54 0.66
CA HIS A 118 -6.52 -13.27 -0.58
C HIS A 118 -5.30 -13.95 -1.20
N ARG A 119 -4.08 -13.61 -0.78
CA ARG A 119 -2.83 -14.17 -1.31
C ARG A 119 -2.09 -14.95 -0.22
N ALA A 120 -2.28 -16.26 -0.18
CA ALA A 120 -1.53 -17.14 0.73
C ALA A 120 -0.01 -16.96 0.55
N LEU A 121 0.72 -16.66 1.64
CA LEU A 121 2.20 -16.61 1.86
C LEU A 121 3.13 -15.94 0.80
N HIS A 122 2.63 -15.58 -0.38
CA HIS A 122 3.37 -15.02 -1.51
C HIS A 122 2.97 -13.58 -1.79
N LEU A 123 2.81 -12.80 -0.72
CA LEU A 123 2.38 -11.41 -0.82
C LEU A 123 3.52 -10.49 -1.29
N THR A 124 4.78 -10.86 -1.06
CA THR A 124 5.93 -10.01 -1.38
C THR A 124 6.56 -10.33 -2.74
N THR A 125 6.96 -9.30 -3.45
CA THR A 125 7.66 -9.36 -4.74
C THR A 125 8.84 -8.41 -4.77
N HIS A 126 9.69 -8.54 -5.79
CA HIS A 126 10.73 -7.54 -6.06
C HIS A 126 10.18 -6.44 -6.97
N TYR A 127 10.64 -5.22 -6.75
CA TYR A 127 10.27 -4.04 -7.51
C TYR A 127 11.53 -3.34 -8.01
N ALA A 128 11.66 -3.15 -9.32
CA ALA A 128 12.71 -2.32 -9.90
C ALA A 128 12.35 -0.85 -9.65
N ALA A 129 12.86 -0.29 -8.56
CA ALA A 129 12.52 1.06 -8.10
C ALA A 129 13.17 2.13 -8.97
N TRP A 130 14.40 1.87 -9.39
CA TRP A 130 15.16 2.74 -10.24
C TRP A 130 16.21 1.93 -11.01
N GLY A 131 16.66 2.46 -12.15
CA GLY A 131 17.77 1.90 -12.87
C GLY A 131 18.43 2.90 -13.81
N SER A 132 19.68 2.63 -14.14
CA SER A 132 20.44 3.31 -15.19
C SER A 132 21.07 2.26 -16.11
N ALA A 133 21.19 2.60 -17.38
CA ALA A 133 21.87 1.76 -18.35
C ALA A 133 23.03 2.52 -19.00
N ARG A 134 24.16 1.84 -19.18
CA ARG A 134 25.18 2.20 -20.15
C ARG A 134 24.84 1.45 -21.44
N VAL A 135 24.69 2.19 -22.52
CA VAL A 135 24.33 1.64 -23.83
C VAL A 135 25.28 2.22 -24.87
N ASP A 136 26.11 1.37 -25.48
CA ASP A 136 26.90 1.74 -26.64
C ASP A 136 26.05 1.60 -27.90
N LEU A 137 25.72 2.75 -28.49
CA LEU A 137 24.83 2.87 -29.64
C LEU A 137 25.44 2.30 -30.93
N ALA A 138 26.76 2.05 -30.96
CA ALA A 138 27.38 1.34 -32.08
C ALA A 138 26.97 -0.15 -32.13
N TYR A 139 26.54 -0.71 -30.99
CA TYR A 139 26.23 -2.13 -30.84
C TYR A 139 24.78 -2.40 -30.44
N VAL A 140 24.07 -1.40 -29.92
CA VAL A 140 22.72 -1.56 -29.36
C VAL A 140 21.77 -0.47 -29.87
N ALA A 141 20.62 -0.89 -30.38
CA ALA A 141 19.49 -0.04 -30.76
C ALA A 141 18.23 -0.37 -29.94
N ASP A 142 17.22 0.49 -30.04
CA ASP A 142 15.87 0.27 -29.50
C ASP A 142 15.82 -0.15 -28.01
N PHE A 143 16.76 0.36 -27.21
CA PHE A 143 16.83 0.03 -25.79
C PHE A 143 15.63 0.59 -25.03
N GLN A 144 14.90 -0.30 -24.36
CA GLN A 144 13.76 0.04 -23.50
C GLN A 144 13.95 -0.60 -22.13
N GLY A 145 14.25 0.23 -21.13
CA GLY A 145 14.30 -0.18 -19.72
C GLY A 145 12.93 -0.04 -19.05
N ARG A 146 12.67 -0.89 -18.05
CA ARG A 146 11.42 -0.89 -17.28
C ARG A 146 11.71 -0.81 -15.80
N VAL A 147 11.07 0.14 -15.14
CA VAL A 147 10.90 0.17 -13.67
C VAL A 147 9.51 -0.35 -13.32
N GLY A 148 9.33 -0.84 -12.10
CA GLY A 148 8.06 -1.41 -11.66
C GLY A 148 8.17 -2.81 -11.03
N PRO A 149 7.03 -3.46 -10.76
CA PRO A 149 7.02 -4.80 -10.21
C PRO A 149 7.66 -5.79 -11.20
N LEU A 150 8.56 -6.63 -10.69
CA LEU A 150 9.15 -7.69 -11.51
C LEU A 150 8.08 -8.73 -11.83
N ARG A 151 7.82 -8.89 -13.13
CA ARG A 151 6.90 -9.89 -13.67
C ARG A 151 7.54 -11.28 -13.62
N GLY A 152 6.72 -12.32 -13.78
CA GLY A 152 7.19 -13.72 -13.74
C GLY A 152 8.23 -14.09 -14.80
N ASP A 153 8.31 -13.33 -15.91
CA ASP A 153 9.33 -13.49 -16.95
C ASP A 153 10.70 -12.87 -16.57
N GLY A 154 10.73 -12.05 -15.52
CA GLY A 154 11.91 -11.33 -15.04
C GLY A 154 12.44 -10.27 -15.99
N VAL A 155 11.75 -9.95 -17.09
CA VAL A 155 12.27 -9.04 -18.13
C VAL A 155 12.22 -7.59 -17.63
N ILE A 156 13.40 -6.95 -17.59
CA ILE A 156 13.58 -5.57 -17.14
C ILE A 156 14.03 -4.62 -18.24
N ALA A 157 14.60 -5.16 -19.32
CA ALA A 157 14.95 -4.37 -20.48
C ALA A 157 14.91 -5.23 -21.75
N THR A 158 14.56 -4.58 -22.85
CA THR A 158 14.62 -5.12 -24.21
C THR A 158 15.48 -4.22 -25.07
N PHE A 159 16.12 -4.79 -26.09
CA PHE A 159 16.97 -4.04 -27.01
C PHE A 159 17.14 -4.81 -28.32
N ARG A 160 17.78 -4.19 -29.30
CA ARG A 160 18.24 -4.84 -30.53
C ARG A 160 19.77 -4.80 -30.61
N ALA A 161 20.40 -5.96 -30.72
CA ALA A 161 21.82 -6.09 -31.00
C ALA A 161 22.11 -5.77 -32.47
N LEU A 162 23.15 -4.99 -32.73
CA LEU A 162 23.63 -4.62 -34.07
C LEU A 162 24.88 -5.42 -34.47
N THR A 163 25.19 -6.47 -33.71
CA THR A 163 26.34 -7.34 -33.89
C THR A 163 25.93 -8.79 -33.63
N ASP A 164 26.59 -9.71 -34.34
CA ASP A 164 26.41 -11.15 -34.15
C ASP A 164 27.27 -11.68 -32.98
N GLU A 165 28.23 -10.88 -32.51
CA GLU A 165 29.09 -11.22 -31.37
C GLU A 165 28.38 -10.95 -30.03
N PRO A 166 28.66 -11.74 -28.98
CA PRO A 166 28.10 -11.49 -27.65
C PRO A 166 28.49 -10.10 -27.11
N LEU A 167 27.49 -9.33 -26.66
CA LEU A 167 27.73 -8.02 -26.04
C LEU A 167 28.51 -8.16 -24.72
N SER A 168 29.55 -7.36 -24.57
CA SER A 168 30.30 -7.17 -23.33
C SER A 168 29.59 -6.20 -22.37
N ARG A 169 30.02 -6.18 -21.11
CA ARG A 169 29.55 -5.18 -20.12
C ARG A 169 30.00 -3.75 -20.44
N GLU A 170 30.99 -3.56 -21.30
CA GLU A 170 31.39 -2.22 -21.71
C GLU A 170 30.37 -1.63 -22.72
N GLN A 171 29.80 -2.50 -23.55
CA GLN A 171 28.82 -2.15 -24.58
C GLN A 171 27.39 -2.06 -24.04
N LEU A 172 27.04 -2.90 -23.05
CA LEU A 172 25.73 -2.86 -22.42
C LEU A 172 25.82 -3.28 -20.95
N ASP A 173 25.48 -2.36 -20.05
CA ASP A 173 25.48 -2.61 -18.61
C ASP A 173 24.31 -1.92 -17.91
N LEU A 174 23.73 -2.58 -16.92
CA LEU A 174 22.56 -2.09 -16.20
C LEU A 174 22.85 -2.07 -14.71
N ASN A 175 22.62 -0.92 -14.09
CA ASN A 175 22.56 -0.77 -12.64
C ASN A 175 21.10 -0.61 -12.23
N LEU A 176 20.67 -1.36 -11.23
CA LEU A 176 19.29 -1.37 -10.76
C LEU A 176 19.26 -1.26 -9.25
N VAL A 177 18.24 -0.57 -8.75
CA VAL A 177 17.83 -0.63 -7.35
C VAL A 177 16.59 -1.51 -7.30
N LEU A 178 16.72 -2.65 -6.63
CA LEU A 178 15.61 -3.55 -6.34
C LEU A 178 15.13 -3.31 -4.91
N GLU A 179 13.82 -3.14 -4.77
CA GLU A 179 13.12 -3.07 -3.49
C GLU A 179 12.22 -4.29 -3.31
N VAL A 180 11.79 -4.53 -2.07
CA VAL A 180 10.70 -5.47 -1.78
C VAL A 180 9.38 -4.68 -1.75
N ASP A 181 8.36 -5.22 -2.41
CA ASP A 181 7.04 -4.62 -2.49
C ASP A 181 5.95 -5.69 -2.38
N VAL A 182 4.68 -5.30 -2.42
CA VAL A 182 3.50 -6.14 -2.34
C VAL A 182 3.02 -6.48 -3.74
N GLU A 183 2.86 -7.78 -4.01
CA GLU A 183 2.38 -8.26 -5.28
C GLU A 183 0.91 -7.86 -5.51
N GLY A 184 0.64 -7.22 -6.64
CA GLY A 184 -0.68 -6.69 -6.96
C GLY A 184 -0.98 -5.33 -6.34
N ALA A 185 -0.02 -4.69 -5.64
CA ALA A 185 -0.11 -3.28 -5.33
C ALA A 185 -0.01 -2.46 -6.64
N GLU A 186 -1.04 -1.69 -6.93
CA GLU A 186 -1.12 -0.91 -8.16
C GLU A 186 -0.46 0.47 -7.98
N ALA A 187 0.20 0.95 -9.04
CA ALA A 187 0.60 2.34 -9.11
C ALA A 187 -0.63 3.18 -9.47
N VAL A 188 -0.75 4.34 -8.82
CA VAL A 188 -1.85 5.28 -9.05
C VAL A 188 -1.27 6.65 -9.42
N PRO A 189 -2.03 7.51 -10.10
CA PRO A 189 -1.57 8.86 -10.42
C PRO A 189 -1.22 9.64 -9.15
N HIS A 190 -0.06 10.28 -9.11
CA HIS A 190 0.27 11.23 -8.06
C HIS A 190 -0.65 12.45 -8.14
N PRO A 191 -1.22 12.95 -7.03
CA PRO A 191 -2.22 14.03 -7.05
C PRO A 191 -1.73 15.33 -7.69
N ILE A 192 -0.42 15.60 -7.65
CA ILE A 192 0.15 16.85 -8.19
C ILE A 192 0.72 16.65 -9.59
N THR A 193 1.47 15.57 -9.82
CA THR A 193 2.25 15.40 -11.06
C THR A 193 1.53 14.52 -12.09
N GLY A 194 0.47 13.80 -11.69
CA GLY A 194 -0.23 12.83 -12.54
C GLY A 194 0.58 11.58 -12.89
N VAL A 195 1.87 11.53 -12.54
CA VAL A 195 2.75 10.39 -12.83
C VAL A 195 2.29 9.19 -12.01
N LEU A 196 2.16 8.04 -12.67
CA LEU A 196 1.87 6.78 -12.00
C LEU A 196 3.01 6.41 -11.06
N GLN A 197 2.71 6.28 -9.77
CA GLN A 197 3.66 5.84 -8.78
C GLN A 197 2.96 5.12 -7.63
N ARG A 198 3.76 4.51 -6.77
CA ARG A 198 3.27 3.86 -5.55
C ARG A 198 2.81 4.95 -4.56
N PRO A 199 1.59 4.88 -4.01
CA PRO A 199 1.17 5.78 -2.93
C PRO A 199 2.19 5.77 -1.79
N TRP A 200 2.62 6.94 -1.34
CA TRP A 200 3.69 7.11 -0.33
C TRP A 200 5.02 6.39 -0.62
N GLY A 201 5.30 6.02 -1.87
CA GLY A 201 6.60 5.50 -2.29
C GLY A 201 6.86 4.04 -1.90
N ALA A 202 8.08 3.78 -1.42
CA ALA A 202 8.56 2.44 -1.08
C ALA A 202 7.75 1.78 0.04
N LEU A 203 7.82 0.46 0.15
CA LEU A 203 7.01 -0.30 1.11
C LEU A 203 7.28 0.12 2.56
N ASP A 204 8.54 0.35 2.93
CA ASP A 204 8.91 0.80 4.27
C ASP A 204 8.36 2.21 4.59
N GLN A 205 8.40 3.11 3.61
CA GLN A 205 7.80 4.45 3.73
C GLN A 205 6.28 4.36 3.91
N ARG A 206 5.61 3.51 3.13
CA ARG A 206 4.18 3.22 3.32
C ARG A 206 3.88 2.66 4.71
N MET A 207 4.66 1.70 5.20
CA MET A 207 4.46 1.13 6.54
C MET A 207 4.59 2.19 7.63
N ARG A 208 5.60 3.08 7.54
CA ARG A 208 5.76 4.20 8.48
C ARG A 208 4.59 5.18 8.42
N ALA A 209 4.12 5.50 7.21
CA ALA A 209 2.97 6.38 7.02
C ALA A 209 1.69 5.78 7.61
N LEU A 210 1.43 4.48 7.39
CA LEU A 210 0.29 3.78 7.96
C LEU A 210 0.32 3.75 9.48
N LEU A 211 1.48 3.40 10.07
CA LEU A 211 1.64 3.38 11.52
C LEU A 211 1.38 4.76 12.12
N ARG A 212 1.96 5.81 11.52
CA ARG A 212 1.75 7.19 11.95
C ARG A 212 0.28 7.60 11.86
N ALA A 213 -0.36 7.37 10.71
CA ALA A 213 -1.74 7.74 10.48
C ALA A 213 -2.70 7.03 11.44
N VAL A 214 -2.52 5.73 11.68
CA VAL A 214 -3.31 4.98 12.68
C VAL A 214 -3.12 5.55 14.08
N GLY A 215 -1.88 5.90 14.44
CA GLY A 215 -1.59 6.60 15.70
C GLY A 215 -2.34 7.93 15.82
N GLU A 216 -2.30 8.77 14.79
CA GLU A 216 -2.98 10.07 14.76
C GLU A 216 -4.51 9.92 14.82
N TYR A 217 -5.10 8.98 14.06
CA TYR A 217 -6.54 8.73 14.08
C TYR A 217 -7.04 8.23 15.45
N THR A 218 -6.29 7.32 16.07
CA THR A 218 -6.68 6.77 17.37
C THR A 218 -6.59 7.80 18.49
N HIS A 219 -5.52 8.61 18.53
CA HIS A 219 -5.40 9.70 19.50
C HIS A 219 -6.48 10.76 19.31
N GLY A 220 -6.66 11.24 18.07
CA GLY A 220 -7.64 12.30 17.78
C GLY A 220 -9.07 11.87 18.12
N LEU A 221 -9.45 10.62 17.82
CA LEU A 221 -10.81 10.15 18.12
C LEU A 221 -11.06 10.01 19.63
N VAL A 222 -10.04 9.61 20.40
CA VAL A 222 -10.13 9.54 21.88
C VAL A 222 -10.28 10.93 22.49
N GLU A 223 -9.57 11.93 21.98
CA GLU A 223 -9.70 13.33 22.43
C GLU A 223 -11.11 13.85 22.18
N ILE A 224 -11.63 13.67 20.96
CA ILE A 224 -13.01 14.06 20.61
C ILE A 224 -14.02 13.39 21.55
N ALA A 225 -13.85 12.10 21.85
CA ALA A 225 -14.76 11.38 22.75
C ALA A 225 -14.75 11.95 24.18
N ARG A 226 -13.58 12.35 24.69
CA ARG A 226 -13.44 12.99 26.01
C ARG A 226 -14.11 14.36 26.04
N ASP A 227 -13.93 15.17 25.00
CA ASP A 227 -14.53 16.49 24.91
C ASP A 227 -16.07 16.42 24.84
N VAL A 228 -16.59 15.50 24.03
CA VAL A 228 -18.03 15.22 23.95
C VAL A 228 -18.58 14.79 25.31
N ARG A 229 -17.89 13.91 26.03
CA ARG A 229 -18.33 13.44 27.35
C ARG A 229 -18.28 14.57 28.39
N GLY A 230 -17.21 15.36 28.41
CA GLY A 230 -17.04 16.49 29.33
C GLY A 230 -18.07 17.60 29.14
N SER A 231 -18.64 17.70 27.94
CA SER A 231 -19.65 18.70 27.59
C SER A 231 -21.09 18.27 27.93
N ARG A 232 -21.33 17.01 28.33
CA ARG A 232 -22.68 16.54 28.71
C ARG A 232 -23.00 16.91 30.16
N PRO A 233 -24.19 17.45 30.46
CA PRO A 233 -24.64 17.63 31.84
C PRO A 233 -24.74 16.25 32.52
N GLY A 234 -24.19 16.15 33.73
CA GLY A 234 -24.10 14.91 34.52
C GLY A 234 -25.42 14.39 35.04
#